data_AF-A0A2E6F3R3-F1
#
_entry.id   AF-A0A2E6F3R3-F1
#
_cell.length_a   1.000
_cell.length_b   1.000
_cell.length_c   1.000
_cell.angle_alpha   90.00
_cell.angle_beta   90.00
_cell.angle_gamma   90.00
#
_symmetry.space_group_name_H-M   'P 1'
#
loop_
_entity.id
_entity.type
_entity.pdbx_description
1 polymer ?
#
loop_
_entity_poly.entity_id
_entity_poly.type
_entity_poly.pdbx_seq_one_letter_code
_entity_poly.pdbx_strand_id
1 'polypeptide(L)'
;MVSAKSNSLNQYIGKKFKSFFLIFLFLSSVIFIDINTVDYGIEGCEKNIVADIDNFNSTDVTFIAFGDSQHWDSTNRQNDYQVEALNHFNEILSWEDAGYEELGEISDIRGVIMAGDITQNGRDGRVFSTDEYGEFIERYGLCGNNELKYPIYEGYGNHDYFEWSNLFYRIPQDHPVIDSVAIRNEYRSNLTNVAPGMDGHYSWEWDNIHFIQLNLAPSDIVPSYEEGGFRNPHNALTFMKNDLDEHVVGTNKKVVLIAHYGPWEWREWDETQITNLCEVIEEYRPYIISYIHGHSHSTKVYDWCEITIFNSGSPYHDDDIHSSYNEDLRGRFTLFRIMENETKDLKLIAVDVSWSSENYLEGDIETLDLQIKEWKGFPHEENITN
;
A
#
# COMPACT_ATOMS: atom_id res chain seq x y z
N MET A 1 -41.61 -27.62 -67.21
CA MET A 1 -41.11 -26.48 -66.40
C MET A 1 -41.12 -26.88 -64.94
N VAL A 2 -39.99 -27.38 -64.42
CA VAL A 2 -39.81 -27.60 -62.97
C VAL A 2 -38.37 -27.23 -62.63
N SER A 3 -38.20 -26.67 -61.43
CA SER A 3 -36.95 -26.49 -60.68
C SER A 3 -36.28 -25.13 -60.78
N ALA A 4 -36.76 -24.19 -59.95
CA ALA A 4 -35.99 -23.05 -59.45
C ALA A 4 -36.60 -22.50 -58.14
N LYS A 5 -36.90 -23.35 -57.15
CA LYS A 5 -37.35 -22.87 -55.82
C LYS A 5 -36.78 -23.63 -54.61
N SER A 6 -35.82 -24.53 -54.81
CA SER A 6 -35.26 -25.34 -53.70
C SER A 6 -33.94 -24.80 -53.11
N ASN A 7 -33.29 -23.81 -53.71
CA ASN A 7 -31.92 -23.41 -53.31
C ASN A 7 -31.83 -22.21 -52.35
N SER A 8 -32.89 -21.41 -52.15
CA SER A 8 -32.79 -20.22 -51.29
C SER A 8 -33.07 -20.49 -49.82
N LEU A 9 -33.84 -21.55 -49.48
CA LEU A 9 -34.20 -21.84 -48.09
C LEU A 9 -33.03 -22.46 -47.30
N ASN A 10 -32.24 -23.33 -47.94
CA ASN A 10 -31.07 -23.96 -47.32
C ASN A 10 -29.91 -22.98 -47.06
N GLN A 11 -29.77 -21.93 -47.88
CA GLN A 11 -28.76 -20.88 -47.64
C GLN A 11 -29.14 -19.93 -46.49
N TYR A 12 -30.44 -19.69 -46.28
CA TYR A 12 -30.93 -18.77 -45.25
C TYR A 12 -30.96 -19.42 -43.86
N ILE A 13 -31.30 -20.72 -43.78
CA ILE A 13 -31.29 -21.49 -42.53
C ILE A 13 -29.85 -21.74 -42.06
N GLY A 14 -28.90 -22.02 -42.98
CA GLY A 14 -27.49 -22.23 -42.65
C GLY A 14 -26.75 -21.00 -42.10
N LYS A 15 -27.13 -19.78 -42.50
CA LYS A 15 -26.55 -18.54 -41.96
C LYS A 15 -27.07 -18.21 -40.56
N LYS A 16 -28.37 -18.39 -40.29
CA LYS A 16 -28.93 -18.17 -38.94
C LYS A 16 -28.45 -19.20 -37.92
N PHE A 17 -28.30 -20.47 -38.31
CA PHE A 17 -27.71 -21.48 -37.44
C PHE A 17 -26.23 -21.21 -37.14
N LYS A 18 -25.44 -20.74 -38.11
CA LYS A 18 -24.04 -20.34 -37.85
C LYS A 18 -23.92 -19.12 -36.94
N SER A 19 -24.76 -18.10 -37.08
CA SER A 19 -24.78 -16.96 -36.15
C SER A 19 -25.26 -17.36 -34.76
N PHE A 20 -26.26 -18.24 -34.64
CA PHE A 20 -26.72 -18.71 -33.33
C PHE A 20 -25.68 -19.60 -32.65
N PHE A 21 -24.96 -20.44 -33.42
CA PHE A 21 -23.88 -21.27 -32.90
C PHE A 21 -22.64 -20.45 -32.52
N LEU A 22 -22.34 -19.36 -33.25
CA LEU A 22 -21.28 -18.41 -32.87
C LEU A 22 -21.67 -17.59 -31.65
N ILE A 23 -22.92 -17.11 -31.55
CA ILE A 23 -23.43 -16.40 -30.37
C ILE A 23 -23.50 -17.34 -29.16
N PHE A 24 -23.89 -18.60 -29.36
CA PHE A 24 -23.92 -19.60 -28.29
C PHE A 24 -22.51 -20.05 -27.90
N LEU A 25 -21.57 -20.18 -28.85
CA LEU A 25 -20.15 -20.39 -28.53
C LEU A 25 -19.60 -19.20 -27.74
N PHE A 26 -19.87 -17.96 -28.19
CA PHE A 26 -19.45 -16.73 -27.52
C PHE A 26 -20.07 -16.59 -26.13
N LEU A 27 -21.37 -16.88 -25.97
CA LEU A 27 -22.06 -16.89 -24.68
C LEU A 27 -21.60 -18.06 -23.80
N SER A 28 -21.34 -19.24 -24.37
CA SER A 28 -20.81 -20.38 -23.60
C SER A 28 -19.35 -20.21 -23.21
N SER A 29 -18.54 -19.49 -24.01
CA SER A 29 -17.19 -19.08 -23.64
C SER A 29 -17.19 -17.94 -22.64
N VAL A 30 -18.27 -17.14 -22.57
CA VAL A 30 -18.46 -16.11 -21.54
C VAL A 30 -19.06 -16.70 -20.25
N ILE A 31 -19.81 -17.81 -20.34
CA ILE A 31 -20.43 -18.50 -19.19
C ILE A 31 -19.48 -19.55 -18.55
N PHE A 32 -18.35 -19.89 -19.18
CA PHE A 32 -17.32 -20.80 -18.64
C PHE A 32 -16.00 -20.12 -18.26
N ILE A 33 -15.97 -18.79 -18.17
CA ILE A 33 -14.88 -18.05 -17.50
C ILE A 33 -15.49 -17.34 -16.31
N ASP A 34 -16.00 -18.14 -15.38
CA ASP A 34 -16.07 -17.76 -13.98
C ASP A 34 -15.43 -18.91 -13.23
N ILE A 35 -14.75 -18.60 -12.13
CA ILE A 35 -13.89 -19.47 -11.30
C ILE A 35 -12.42 -19.57 -11.77
N ASN A 36 -11.74 -18.44 -11.95
CA ASN A 36 -10.51 -18.24 -11.18
C ASN A 36 -10.91 -17.27 -10.08
N THR A 37 -11.20 -17.78 -8.88
CA THR A 37 -11.31 -16.91 -7.71
C THR A 37 -9.95 -16.25 -7.56
N VAL A 38 -9.84 -14.98 -7.95
CA VAL A 38 -8.65 -14.18 -7.65
C VAL A 38 -8.47 -14.28 -6.14
N ASP A 39 -7.33 -14.80 -5.74
CA ASP A 39 -6.99 -14.84 -4.33
C ASP A 39 -6.60 -13.42 -3.92
N TYR A 40 -7.30 -12.90 -2.91
CA TYR A 40 -7.05 -11.59 -2.33
C TYR A 40 -6.31 -11.69 -1.00
N GLY A 41 -5.81 -12.86 -0.60
CA GLY A 41 -5.07 -13.09 0.65
C GLY A 41 -5.88 -12.85 1.91
N ILE A 42 -7.21 -12.94 1.81
CA ILE A 42 -8.17 -12.68 2.90
C ILE A 42 -8.57 -13.95 3.66
N GLU A 43 -7.87 -15.05 3.41
CA GLU A 43 -8.20 -16.37 3.93
C GLU A 43 -8.05 -16.40 5.46
N GLY A 44 -9.16 -16.63 6.16
CA GLY A 44 -9.20 -16.62 7.62
C GLY A 44 -9.36 -15.22 8.24
N CYS A 45 -9.35 -14.15 7.45
CA CYS A 45 -9.66 -12.81 7.94
C CYS A 45 -11.17 -12.66 8.19
N GLU A 46 -11.54 -12.03 9.30
CA GLU A 46 -12.95 -11.74 9.57
C GLU A 46 -13.32 -10.35 9.04
N LYS A 47 -14.56 -10.21 8.56
CA LYS A 47 -15.07 -8.95 8.04
C LYS A 47 -15.46 -8.00 9.16
N ASN A 48 -15.16 -6.71 8.98
CA ASN A 48 -15.57 -5.62 9.86
C ASN A 48 -15.22 -5.87 11.32
N ILE A 49 -13.99 -6.36 11.57
CA ILE A 49 -13.48 -6.48 12.94
C ILE A 49 -13.33 -5.08 13.50
N VAL A 50 -14.24 -4.71 14.38
CA VAL A 50 -14.00 -3.63 15.33
C VAL A 50 -13.30 -4.31 16.50
N ALA A 51 -11.99 -4.10 16.67
CA ALA A 51 -11.31 -4.57 17.87
C ALA A 51 -12.03 -3.97 19.08
N ASP A 52 -12.15 -4.75 20.17
CA ASP A 52 -12.82 -4.30 21.39
C ASP A 52 -12.29 -2.91 21.75
N ILE A 53 -13.15 -1.89 21.62
CA ILE A 53 -12.88 -0.51 21.99
C ILE A 53 -12.95 -0.47 23.52
N ASP A 54 -12.08 -1.22 24.18
CA ASP A 54 -11.78 -0.99 25.58
C ASP A 54 -11.29 0.45 25.67
N ASN A 55 -11.95 1.25 26.51
CA ASN A 55 -11.60 2.65 26.81
C ASN A 55 -10.07 2.83 26.82
N PHE A 56 -9.49 3.29 25.71
CA PHE A 56 -8.07 3.58 25.63
C PHE A 56 -7.82 4.78 26.54
N ASN A 57 -7.37 4.50 27.76
CA ASN A 57 -7.06 5.53 28.74
C ASN A 57 -5.78 6.33 28.37
N SER A 58 -5.03 5.86 27.36
CA SER A 58 -3.80 6.46 26.84
C SER A 58 -3.43 5.90 25.45
N THR A 59 -2.73 6.69 24.64
CA THR A 59 -2.13 6.26 23.35
C THR A 59 -0.79 5.55 23.58
N ASP A 60 -0.62 4.33 23.06
CA ASP A 60 0.69 3.67 22.89
C ASP A 60 0.61 2.75 21.66
N VAL A 61 1.08 3.27 20.53
CA VAL A 61 0.95 2.64 19.21
C VAL A 61 2.34 2.41 18.63
N THR A 62 2.73 1.14 18.52
CA THR A 62 3.94 0.72 17.79
C THR A 62 3.53 0.12 16.44
N PHE A 63 4.15 0.56 15.35
CA PHE A 63 3.88 0.04 14.00
C PHE A 63 5.10 0.14 13.10
N ILE A 64 5.05 -0.54 11.96
CA ILE A 64 6.11 -0.53 10.95
C ILE A 64 5.57 0.12 9.69
N ALA A 65 6.39 0.86 8.94
CA ALA A 65 6.06 1.29 7.59
C ALA A 65 7.19 1.04 6.59
N PHE A 66 6.82 0.69 5.37
CA PHE A 66 7.70 0.55 4.21
C PHE A 66 6.94 0.83 2.92
N GLY A 67 7.59 0.86 1.76
CA GLY A 67 6.95 0.95 0.45
C GLY A 67 7.70 0.15 -0.59
N ASP A 68 7.18 0.13 -1.82
CA ASP A 68 7.93 -0.29 -3.00
C ASP A 68 8.43 -1.76 -2.95
N SER A 69 7.56 -2.70 -2.55
CA SER A 69 7.89 -4.13 -2.64
C SER A 69 8.09 -4.57 -4.09
N GLN A 70 7.33 -3.94 -5.00
CA GLN A 70 7.44 -4.05 -6.44
C GLN A 70 7.69 -5.47 -6.91
N HIS A 71 6.77 -6.40 -6.63
CA HIS A 71 6.91 -7.79 -7.09
C HIS A 71 7.02 -7.84 -8.63
N TRP A 72 8.04 -8.53 -9.17
CA TRP A 72 8.31 -8.55 -10.61
C TRP A 72 8.91 -9.86 -11.14
N ASP A 73 9.76 -10.50 -10.34
CA ASP A 73 10.40 -11.78 -10.65
C ASP A 73 10.35 -12.68 -9.41
N SER A 74 9.69 -13.84 -9.53
CA SER A 74 9.56 -14.83 -8.46
C SER A 74 10.89 -15.46 -8.05
N THR A 75 11.96 -15.25 -8.81
CA THR A 75 13.32 -15.69 -8.45
C THR A 75 14.08 -14.67 -7.61
N ASN A 76 13.58 -13.44 -7.53
CA ASN A 76 14.15 -12.39 -6.69
C ASN A 76 13.66 -12.55 -5.25
N ARG A 77 14.60 -12.77 -4.33
CA ARG A 77 14.33 -13.05 -2.91
C ARG A 77 14.29 -11.81 -2.03
N GLN A 78 14.38 -10.59 -2.58
CA GLN A 78 14.38 -9.37 -1.78
C GLN A 78 13.17 -9.26 -0.85
N ASN A 79 12.00 -9.68 -1.33
CA ASN A 79 10.77 -9.64 -0.55
C ASN A 79 10.71 -10.78 0.49
N ASP A 80 11.32 -11.93 0.22
CA ASP A 80 11.49 -12.99 1.23
C ASP A 80 12.29 -12.45 2.43
N TYR A 81 13.43 -11.79 2.14
CA TYR A 81 14.29 -11.23 3.19
C TYR A 81 13.63 -10.04 3.90
N GLN A 82 12.83 -9.25 3.20
CA GLN A 82 12.01 -8.21 3.83
C GLN A 82 11.04 -8.83 4.84
N VAL A 83 10.33 -9.91 4.49
CA VAL A 83 9.40 -10.58 5.39
C VAL A 83 10.12 -11.19 6.59
N GLU A 84 11.25 -11.86 6.37
CA GLU A 84 12.11 -12.37 7.45
C GLU A 84 12.53 -11.24 8.41
N ALA A 85 13.00 -10.12 7.87
CA ALA A 85 13.37 -8.95 8.66
C ALA A 85 12.18 -8.38 9.45
N LEU A 86 11.03 -8.17 8.80
CA LEU A 86 9.81 -7.67 9.46
C LEU A 86 9.36 -8.60 10.58
N ASN A 87 9.38 -9.91 10.34
CA ASN A 87 8.95 -10.91 11.32
C ASN A 87 9.87 -10.99 12.53
N HIS A 88 11.18 -10.77 12.39
CA HIS A 88 12.12 -11.16 13.43
C HIS A 88 13.06 -10.05 13.92
N PHE A 89 13.02 -8.84 13.36
CA PHE A 89 13.95 -7.78 13.79
C PHE A 89 13.89 -7.50 15.30
N ASN A 90 12.71 -7.60 15.91
CA ASN A 90 12.50 -7.37 17.33
C ASN A 90 12.97 -8.51 18.24
N GLU A 91 13.50 -9.60 17.68
CA GLU A 91 14.20 -10.66 18.42
C GLU A 91 15.68 -10.34 18.64
N ILE A 92 16.22 -9.45 17.81
CA ILE A 92 17.65 -9.07 17.79
C ILE A 92 17.83 -7.61 18.24
N LEU A 93 16.89 -6.74 17.86
CA LEU A 93 16.97 -5.30 18.07
C LEU A 93 15.94 -4.84 19.11
N SER A 94 16.31 -3.79 19.82
CA SER A 94 15.55 -3.13 20.87
C SER A 94 15.47 -1.62 20.62
N TRP A 95 14.67 -0.89 21.40
CA TRP A 95 14.71 0.57 21.39
C TRP A 95 16.02 1.14 21.94
N GLU A 96 16.77 0.36 22.72
CA GLU A 96 18.09 0.75 23.22
C GLU A 96 19.10 0.91 22.08
N ASP A 97 19.00 0.07 21.04
CA ASP A 97 19.83 0.16 19.83
C ASP A 97 19.61 1.46 19.04
N ALA A 98 18.44 2.09 19.23
CA ALA A 98 18.12 3.41 18.71
C ALA A 98 18.49 4.57 19.65
N GLY A 99 19.03 4.28 20.84
CA GLY A 99 19.38 5.27 21.86
C GLY A 99 18.26 5.61 22.85
N TYR A 100 17.17 4.82 22.89
CA TYR A 100 16.04 5.01 23.82
C TYR A 100 16.02 3.93 24.90
N GLU A 101 16.97 4.00 25.84
CA GLU A 101 17.15 3.02 26.93
C GLU A 101 15.85 2.81 27.74
N GLU A 102 15.05 3.85 27.91
CA GLU A 102 13.83 3.82 28.72
C GLU A 102 12.69 3.01 28.10
N LEU A 103 12.75 2.74 26.80
CA LEU A 103 11.69 2.05 26.06
C LEU A 103 11.88 0.53 26.00
N GLY A 104 13.12 0.05 26.18
CA GLY A 104 13.46 -1.38 26.25
C GLY A 104 13.11 -2.16 24.98
N GLU A 105 12.49 -3.32 25.16
CA GLU A 105 12.14 -4.25 24.07
C GLU A 105 11.08 -3.70 23.11
N ILE A 106 11.20 -4.05 21.84
CA ILE A 106 10.21 -3.72 20.82
C ILE A 106 9.08 -4.76 20.89
N SER A 107 7.88 -4.30 21.25
CA SER A 107 6.69 -5.14 21.46
C SER A 107 5.42 -4.42 20.99
N ASP A 108 4.30 -5.14 21.00
CA ASP A 108 2.96 -4.63 20.67
C ASP A 108 2.85 -3.93 19.30
N ILE A 109 3.57 -4.47 18.30
CA ILE A 109 3.48 -4.02 16.91
C ILE A 109 2.06 -4.28 16.39
N ARG A 110 1.31 -3.21 16.12
CA ARG A 110 -0.11 -3.25 15.72
C ARG A 110 -0.31 -3.70 14.28
N GLY A 111 0.68 -3.50 13.42
CA GLY A 111 0.63 -3.85 12.01
C GLY A 111 1.74 -3.22 11.20
N VAL A 112 1.72 -3.53 9.91
CA VAL A 112 2.63 -2.98 8.91
C VAL A 112 1.83 -2.10 7.95
N ILE A 113 2.28 -0.86 7.77
CA ILE A 113 1.74 0.07 6.79
C ILE A 113 2.60 -0.02 5.53
N MET A 114 1.98 -0.13 4.36
CA MET A 114 2.70 -0.15 3.09
C MET A 114 2.30 1.02 2.19
N ALA A 115 3.24 1.88 1.85
CA ALA A 115 3.05 3.14 1.13
C ALA A 115 3.12 2.97 -0.41
N GLY A 116 2.41 1.99 -0.95
CA GLY A 116 2.28 1.81 -2.40
C GLY A 116 3.35 0.95 -3.06
N ASP A 117 3.15 0.72 -4.36
CA ASP A 117 3.97 -0.09 -5.25
C ASP A 117 4.09 -1.55 -4.77
N ILE A 118 2.93 -2.20 -4.74
CA ILE A 118 2.78 -3.62 -4.43
C ILE A 118 3.51 -4.45 -5.50
N THR A 119 3.19 -4.18 -6.75
CA THR A 119 3.70 -4.89 -7.93
C THR A 119 4.52 -3.94 -8.79
N GLN A 120 5.34 -4.50 -9.67
CA GLN A 120 6.13 -3.70 -10.61
C GLN A 120 5.35 -3.29 -11.86
N ASN A 121 4.35 -4.09 -12.26
CA ASN A 121 3.64 -3.91 -13.52
C ASN A 121 2.12 -4.07 -13.41
N GLY A 122 1.56 -4.10 -12.20
CA GLY A 122 0.12 -4.23 -11.97
C GLY A 122 -0.45 -5.59 -12.34
N ARG A 123 0.35 -6.67 -12.35
CA ARG A 123 -0.06 -7.99 -12.88
C ARG A 123 -0.55 -8.95 -11.80
N ASP A 124 -1.63 -9.68 -12.11
CA ASP A 124 -2.28 -10.63 -11.20
C ASP A 124 -2.52 -12.02 -11.84
N GLY A 125 -1.70 -12.39 -12.82
CA GLY A 125 -1.76 -13.71 -13.46
C GLY A 125 -2.95 -13.95 -14.40
N ARG A 126 -3.94 -13.04 -14.50
CA ARG A 126 -5.14 -13.28 -15.34
C ARG A 126 -4.88 -13.22 -16.84
N VAL A 127 -3.98 -12.35 -17.29
CA VAL A 127 -3.68 -12.16 -18.73
C VAL A 127 -2.24 -12.49 -19.09
N PHE A 128 -1.30 -12.23 -18.19
CA PHE A 128 0.09 -12.64 -18.33
C PHE A 128 0.36 -13.81 -17.40
N SER A 129 1.31 -14.67 -17.76
CA SER A 129 1.68 -15.80 -16.90
C SER A 129 2.38 -15.39 -15.61
N THR A 130 2.86 -14.15 -15.52
CA THR A 130 3.47 -13.59 -14.31
C THR A 130 2.37 -13.09 -13.38
N ASP A 131 2.35 -13.62 -12.17
CA ASP A 131 1.39 -13.30 -11.12
C ASP A 131 2.08 -12.53 -9.99
N GLU A 132 2.41 -11.26 -10.24
CA GLU A 132 3.12 -10.40 -9.27
C GLU A 132 2.28 -10.18 -8.01
N TYR A 133 0.95 -10.06 -8.18
CA TYR A 133 0.03 -9.95 -7.07
C TYR A 133 -0.07 -11.23 -6.25
N GLY A 134 -0.09 -12.41 -6.88
CA GLY A 134 -0.03 -13.69 -6.18
C GLY A 134 1.20 -13.83 -5.28
N GLU A 135 2.37 -13.38 -5.75
CA GLU A 135 3.61 -13.34 -4.97
C GLU A 135 3.53 -12.41 -3.75
N PHE A 136 2.82 -11.27 -3.89
CA PHE A 136 2.50 -10.38 -2.78
C PHE A 136 1.56 -11.07 -1.78
N ILE A 137 0.52 -11.73 -2.26
CA ILE A 137 -0.45 -12.43 -1.41
C ILE A 137 0.23 -13.54 -0.61
N GLU A 138 1.05 -14.38 -1.23
CA GLU A 138 1.77 -15.48 -0.57
C GLU A 138 2.62 -14.97 0.61
N ARG A 139 3.30 -13.85 0.43
CA ARG A 139 4.16 -13.26 1.46
C ARG A 139 3.39 -12.49 2.52
N TYR A 140 2.49 -11.59 2.11
CA TYR A 140 1.94 -10.59 3.03
C TYR A 140 0.55 -10.92 3.55
N GLY A 141 -0.26 -11.68 2.80
CA GLY A 141 -1.67 -11.93 3.17
C GLY A 141 -2.42 -10.61 3.41
N LEU A 142 -3.27 -10.55 4.42
CA LEU A 142 -3.89 -9.30 4.90
C LEU A 142 -3.88 -9.16 6.42
N CYS A 143 -4.28 -10.20 7.15
CA CYS A 143 -4.53 -10.14 8.59
C CYS A 143 -3.48 -10.90 9.42
N GLY A 144 -2.25 -11.03 8.89
CA GLY A 144 -1.20 -11.87 9.49
C GLY A 144 -1.44 -13.37 9.26
N ASN A 145 -2.10 -13.71 8.15
CA ASN A 145 -2.55 -15.06 7.80
C ASN A 145 -1.60 -15.81 6.86
N ASN A 146 -0.52 -15.18 6.41
CA ASN A 146 0.48 -15.75 5.50
C ASN A 146 1.89 -15.62 6.10
N GLU A 147 2.95 -15.51 5.29
CA GLU A 147 4.34 -15.50 5.81
C GLU A 147 4.60 -14.32 6.75
N LEU A 148 4.12 -13.12 6.42
CA LEU A 148 4.10 -11.99 7.34
C LEU A 148 3.12 -12.26 8.48
N LYS A 149 3.64 -12.23 9.72
CA LYS A 149 2.84 -12.53 10.93
C LYS A 149 1.96 -11.37 11.42
N TYR A 150 2.07 -10.19 10.79
CA TYR A 150 1.36 -8.97 11.16
C TYR A 150 0.26 -8.65 10.15
N PRO A 151 -0.84 -7.98 10.58
CA PRO A 151 -1.78 -7.40 9.64
C PRO A 151 -1.09 -6.29 8.83
N ILE A 152 -1.44 -6.19 7.54
CA ILE A 152 -0.91 -5.18 6.63
C ILE A 152 -2.00 -4.20 6.18
N TYR A 153 -1.60 -2.93 6.12
CA TYR A 153 -2.41 -1.80 5.68
C TYR A 153 -1.73 -1.23 4.44
N GLU A 154 -1.91 -1.92 3.31
CA GLU A 154 -1.31 -1.53 2.05
C GLU A 154 -2.12 -0.46 1.32
N GLY A 155 -1.40 0.45 0.67
CA GLY A 155 -1.92 1.27 -0.42
C GLY A 155 -1.34 0.82 -1.76
N TYR A 156 -1.89 1.35 -2.85
CA TYR A 156 -1.33 1.18 -4.19
C TYR A 156 -0.49 2.39 -4.61
N GLY A 157 0.50 2.16 -5.46
CA GLY A 157 1.38 3.16 -6.03
C GLY A 157 1.27 3.23 -7.56
N ASN A 158 2.28 3.79 -8.20
CA ASN A 158 2.26 4.02 -9.64
C ASN A 158 2.56 2.78 -10.46
N HIS A 159 3.32 1.83 -9.93
CA HIS A 159 3.63 0.57 -10.57
C HIS A 159 2.50 -0.46 -10.49
N ASP A 160 1.50 -0.20 -9.62
CA ASP A 160 0.30 -1.03 -9.51
C ASP A 160 -0.73 -0.77 -10.61
N TYR A 161 -0.57 0.34 -11.34
CA TYR A 161 -1.28 0.54 -12.58
C TYR A 161 -0.74 -0.41 -13.64
N PHE A 162 -1.66 -1.07 -14.32
CA PHE A 162 -1.34 -2.06 -15.34
C PHE A 162 -0.51 -1.49 -16.48
N GLU A 163 0.50 -2.24 -16.93
CA GLU A 163 1.40 -1.84 -18.02
C GLU A 163 0.65 -1.38 -19.30
N TRP A 164 0.80 -0.09 -19.62
CA TRP A 164 0.04 0.64 -20.65
C TRP A 164 0.24 0.17 -22.08
N SER A 165 1.30 -0.60 -22.32
CA SER A 165 1.64 -1.17 -23.63
C SER A 165 0.60 -2.20 -24.09
N ASN A 166 -0.19 -2.76 -23.16
CA ASN A 166 -1.16 -3.81 -23.47
C ASN A 166 -2.57 -3.26 -23.81
N LEU A 167 -2.97 -3.42 -25.08
CA LEU A 167 -4.27 -3.01 -25.60
C LEU A 167 -5.46 -3.73 -24.92
N PHE A 168 -5.26 -4.94 -24.39
CA PHE A 168 -6.34 -5.77 -23.85
C PHE A 168 -6.83 -5.32 -22.46
N TYR A 169 -6.06 -4.52 -21.73
CA TYR A 169 -6.50 -3.92 -20.45
C TYR A 169 -7.04 -2.50 -20.59
N ARG A 170 -6.84 -1.86 -21.74
CA ARG A 170 -7.46 -0.55 -22.04
C ARG A 170 -9.00 -0.62 -22.12
N ILE A 171 -9.55 -1.83 -22.14
CA ILE A 171 -10.98 -2.14 -22.23
C ILE A 171 -11.22 -3.36 -21.31
N PRO A 172 -11.41 -3.18 -19.99
CA PRO A 172 -12.33 -2.22 -19.37
C PRO A 172 -11.71 -1.05 -18.57
N GLN A 173 -10.38 -0.83 -18.61
CA GLN A 173 -9.66 0.01 -17.63
C GLN A 173 -9.57 -0.62 -16.23
N ASP A 174 -9.61 -1.95 -16.15
CA ASP A 174 -9.41 -2.66 -14.88
C ASP A 174 -7.94 -2.54 -14.45
N HIS A 175 -7.74 -2.21 -13.17
CA HIS A 175 -6.42 -2.17 -12.54
C HIS A 175 -6.42 -3.17 -11.38
N PRO A 176 -6.12 -4.45 -11.65
CA PRO A 176 -6.32 -5.54 -10.72
C PRO A 176 -5.81 -5.30 -9.30
N VAL A 177 -4.58 -4.79 -9.22
CA VAL A 177 -3.86 -4.61 -7.98
C VAL A 177 -4.43 -3.43 -7.20
N ILE A 178 -4.80 -2.35 -7.89
CA ILE A 178 -5.50 -1.19 -7.32
C ILE A 178 -6.87 -1.59 -6.78
N ASP A 179 -7.68 -2.26 -7.61
CA ASP A 179 -9.01 -2.74 -7.23
C ASP A 179 -8.95 -3.67 -6.02
N SER A 180 -7.86 -4.45 -5.90
CA SER A 180 -7.65 -5.37 -4.80
C SER A 180 -7.61 -4.67 -3.43
N VAL A 181 -7.04 -3.46 -3.36
CA VAL A 181 -6.97 -2.68 -2.10
C VAL A 181 -8.37 -2.35 -1.61
N ALA A 182 -9.26 -1.94 -2.52
CA ALA A 182 -10.64 -1.64 -2.22
C ALA A 182 -11.42 -2.89 -1.79
N ILE A 183 -11.20 -4.02 -2.46
CA ILE A 183 -11.83 -5.31 -2.13
C ILE A 183 -11.40 -5.78 -0.73
N ARG A 184 -10.14 -5.55 -0.36
CA ARG A 184 -9.57 -5.96 0.93
C ARG A 184 -9.99 -5.09 2.11
N ASN A 185 -10.51 -3.88 1.86
CA ASN A 185 -10.92 -2.95 2.92
C ASN A 185 -11.83 -3.60 3.97
N GLU A 186 -12.90 -4.29 3.57
CA GLU A 186 -13.88 -4.84 4.52
C GLU A 186 -13.32 -5.88 5.52
N TYR A 187 -12.07 -6.34 5.33
CA TYR A 187 -11.39 -7.30 6.19
C TYR A 187 -10.31 -6.65 7.08
N ARG A 188 -10.10 -5.34 6.95
CA ARG A 188 -9.18 -4.59 7.81
C ARG A 188 -9.85 -4.33 9.16
N SER A 189 -9.06 -4.48 10.23
CA SER A 189 -9.51 -4.15 11.58
C SER A 189 -9.56 -2.64 11.79
N ASN A 190 -10.52 -2.19 12.62
CA ASN A 190 -10.64 -0.80 13.09
C ASN A 190 -10.85 0.25 12.01
N LEU A 191 -11.40 -0.13 10.86
CA LEU A 191 -11.79 0.84 9.84
C LEU A 191 -12.80 1.84 10.39
N THR A 192 -12.57 3.10 10.07
CA THR A 192 -13.47 4.23 10.33
C THR A 192 -14.22 4.65 9.09
N ASN A 193 -13.55 4.60 7.93
CA ASN A 193 -14.13 5.03 6.66
C ASN A 193 -13.47 4.32 5.46
N VAL A 194 -14.19 4.24 4.35
CA VAL A 194 -13.72 3.72 3.07
C VAL A 194 -14.26 4.57 1.92
N ALA A 195 -13.43 4.81 0.92
CA ALA A 195 -13.87 5.48 -0.30
C ALA A 195 -14.90 4.62 -1.06
N PRO A 196 -15.80 5.25 -1.83
CA PRO A 196 -16.85 4.53 -2.55
C PRO A 196 -16.27 3.67 -3.70
N GLY A 197 -16.92 2.54 -3.96
CA GLY A 197 -16.60 1.70 -5.11
C GLY A 197 -15.21 1.09 -5.04
N MET A 198 -14.39 1.31 -6.07
CA MET A 198 -13.02 0.79 -6.19
C MET A 198 -11.95 1.88 -6.01
N ASP A 199 -12.32 3.04 -5.46
CA ASP A 199 -11.37 4.15 -5.24
C ASP A 199 -10.29 3.81 -4.19
N GLY A 200 -10.50 2.77 -3.37
CA GLY A 200 -9.45 2.12 -2.58
C GLY A 200 -8.92 2.89 -1.38
N HIS A 201 -9.26 4.18 -1.18
CA HIS A 201 -8.86 4.92 0.03
C HIS A 201 -9.61 4.43 1.26
N TYR A 202 -8.97 4.52 2.42
CA TYR A 202 -9.56 4.11 3.69
C TYR A 202 -8.88 4.79 4.86
N SER A 203 -9.56 4.79 5.99
CA SER A 203 -9.03 5.26 7.27
C SER A 203 -9.31 4.25 8.38
N TRP A 204 -8.45 4.23 9.39
CA TRP A 204 -8.59 3.37 10.56
C TRP A 204 -8.02 4.05 11.80
N GLU A 205 -8.33 3.47 12.95
CA GLU A 205 -7.84 3.97 14.24
C GLU A 205 -7.01 2.92 15.00
N TRP A 206 -5.89 3.39 15.55
CA TRP A 206 -5.20 2.74 16.65
C TRP A 206 -5.12 3.70 17.83
N ASP A 207 -5.75 3.31 18.94
CA ASP A 207 -5.97 4.16 20.11
C ASP A 207 -6.59 5.52 19.71
N ASN A 208 -5.91 6.64 19.98
CA ASN A 208 -6.36 7.99 19.62
C ASN A 208 -5.66 8.57 18.37
N ILE A 209 -5.04 7.70 17.56
CA ILE A 209 -4.39 8.09 16.30
C ILE A 209 -5.23 7.59 15.12
N HIS A 210 -5.59 8.53 14.26
CA HIS A 210 -6.36 8.31 13.05
C HIS A 210 -5.40 8.23 11.85
N PHE A 211 -5.44 7.13 11.12
CA PHE A 211 -4.58 6.91 9.96
C PHE A 211 -5.42 6.99 8.69
N ILE A 212 -4.88 7.61 7.64
CA ILE A 212 -5.56 7.76 6.35
C ILE A 212 -4.67 7.27 5.22
N GLN A 213 -5.06 6.18 4.56
CA GLN A 213 -4.40 5.67 3.35
C GLN A 213 -5.05 6.30 2.10
N LEU A 214 -4.26 7.14 1.43
CA LEU A 214 -4.62 7.93 0.25
C LEU A 214 -4.07 7.35 -1.06
N ASN A 215 -3.42 6.19 -0.97
CA ASN A 215 -2.86 5.42 -2.06
C ASN A 215 -1.91 6.25 -2.93
N LEU A 216 -2.12 6.37 -4.23
CA LEU A 216 -1.18 6.99 -5.17
C LEU A 216 -0.71 8.40 -4.76
N ALA A 217 -1.65 9.35 -4.72
CA ALA A 217 -1.36 10.77 -4.53
C ALA A 217 -2.56 11.46 -3.85
N PRO A 218 -2.35 12.30 -2.83
CA PRO A 218 -3.43 13.08 -2.20
C PRO A 218 -3.97 14.19 -3.11
N SER A 219 -4.69 13.82 -4.17
CA SER A 219 -5.18 14.75 -5.18
C SER A 219 -6.52 14.32 -5.77
N ASP A 220 -7.22 15.26 -6.39
CA ASP A 220 -8.41 15.00 -7.22
C ASP A 220 -8.13 15.27 -8.71
N ILE A 221 -6.91 15.69 -9.04
CA ILE A 221 -6.51 16.04 -10.39
C ILE A 221 -5.80 14.84 -10.99
N VAL A 222 -6.29 14.35 -12.11
CA VAL A 222 -5.58 13.33 -12.88
C VAL A 222 -4.35 13.98 -13.54
N PRO A 223 -3.12 13.52 -13.25
CA PRO A 223 -1.90 14.12 -13.77
C PRO A 223 -1.85 14.04 -15.29
N SER A 224 -1.30 15.07 -15.92
CA SER A 224 -1.22 15.16 -17.38
C SER A 224 0.04 14.54 -17.99
N TYR A 225 1.05 14.24 -17.15
CA TYR A 225 2.39 13.80 -17.56
C TYR A 225 2.51 12.28 -17.84
N GLU A 226 3.46 11.97 -18.72
CA GLU A 226 4.03 10.71 -19.27
C GLU A 226 3.11 9.52 -19.62
N GLU A 227 1.97 9.36 -18.95
CA GLU A 227 1.03 8.24 -19.15
C GLU A 227 -0.38 8.72 -19.50
N GLY A 228 -0.54 9.93 -20.04
CA GLY A 228 -1.79 10.36 -20.67
C GLY A 228 -3.03 10.38 -19.76
N GLY A 229 -2.84 10.58 -18.46
CA GLY A 229 -3.94 10.68 -17.49
C GLY A 229 -4.55 9.35 -17.07
N PHE A 230 -3.78 8.27 -17.07
CA PHE A 230 -4.28 6.99 -16.58
C PHE A 230 -4.02 6.72 -15.09
N ARG A 231 -3.04 7.41 -14.48
CA ARG A 231 -2.79 7.33 -13.03
C ARG A 231 -3.79 8.21 -12.27
N ASN A 232 -5.02 7.73 -12.14
CA ASN A 232 -6.09 8.48 -11.49
C ASN A 232 -5.93 8.45 -9.95
N PRO A 233 -5.81 9.60 -9.25
CA PRO A 233 -5.73 9.61 -7.79
C PRO A 233 -7.04 9.23 -7.06
N HIS A 234 -8.13 8.96 -7.78
CA HIS A 234 -9.40 8.49 -7.20
C HIS A 234 -10.00 9.45 -6.16
N ASN A 235 -9.95 10.75 -6.43
CA ASN A 235 -10.46 11.82 -5.55
C ASN A 235 -9.92 11.75 -4.10
N ALA A 236 -8.65 11.38 -3.93
CA ALA A 236 -8.03 11.18 -2.62
C ALA A 236 -8.09 12.44 -1.74
N LEU A 237 -7.94 13.64 -2.32
CA LEU A 237 -7.97 14.87 -1.54
C LEU A 237 -9.38 15.17 -1.03
N THR A 238 -10.41 14.92 -1.86
CA THR A 238 -11.81 14.99 -1.42
C THR A 238 -12.11 13.96 -0.33
N PHE A 239 -11.63 12.71 -0.47
CA PHE A 239 -11.78 11.69 0.58
C PHE A 239 -11.13 12.14 1.89
N MET A 240 -9.87 12.56 1.85
CA MET A 240 -9.11 13.05 3.01
C MET A 240 -9.87 14.13 3.77
N LYS A 241 -10.38 15.15 3.08
CA LYS A 241 -11.09 16.27 3.71
C LYS A 241 -12.37 15.81 4.40
N ASN A 242 -13.18 15.01 3.71
CA ASN A 242 -14.43 14.50 4.28
C ASN A 242 -14.17 13.63 5.50
N ASP A 243 -13.15 12.78 5.42
CA ASP A 243 -12.75 11.88 6.50
C ASP A 243 -12.25 12.64 7.75
N LEU A 244 -11.42 13.67 7.54
CA LEU A 244 -10.96 14.57 8.60
C LEU A 244 -12.14 15.31 9.26
N ASP A 245 -13.04 15.89 8.45
CA ASP A 245 -14.21 16.61 8.95
C ASP A 245 -15.15 15.73 9.78
N GLU A 246 -15.33 14.47 9.35
CA GLU A 246 -16.27 13.54 9.99
C GLU A 246 -15.69 12.87 11.25
N HIS A 247 -14.42 12.47 11.22
CA HIS A 247 -13.86 11.58 12.26
C HIS A 247 -12.87 12.26 13.21
N VAL A 248 -12.31 13.41 12.82
CA VAL A 248 -11.18 14.05 13.52
C VAL A 248 -11.54 15.43 14.04
N VAL A 249 -12.15 16.30 13.23
CA VAL A 249 -12.45 17.68 13.61
C VAL A 249 -13.35 17.73 14.85
N GLY A 250 -12.92 18.50 15.86
CA GLY A 250 -13.63 18.61 17.14
C GLY A 250 -13.35 17.47 18.13
N THR A 251 -12.47 16.54 17.78
CA THR A 251 -11.91 15.53 18.70
C THR A 251 -10.50 15.90 19.13
N ASN A 252 -9.88 15.07 19.98
CA ASN A 252 -8.45 15.15 20.34
C ASN A 252 -7.59 14.17 19.54
N LYS A 253 -8.11 13.58 18.45
CA LYS A 253 -7.35 12.65 17.61
C LYS A 253 -6.27 13.39 16.85
N LYS A 254 -5.15 12.71 16.63
CA LYS A 254 -4.07 13.15 15.74
C LYS A 254 -4.00 12.25 14.52
N VAL A 255 -3.49 12.78 13.42
CA VAL A 255 -3.60 12.17 12.10
C VAL A 255 -2.23 11.88 11.51
N VAL A 256 -2.08 10.64 11.03
CA VAL A 256 -0.96 10.25 10.15
C VAL A 256 -1.54 10.01 8.76
N LEU A 257 -1.01 10.73 7.78
CA LEU A 257 -1.36 10.53 6.37
C LEU A 257 -0.42 9.49 5.76
N ILE A 258 -0.92 8.70 4.82
CA ILE A 258 -0.13 7.74 4.06
C ILE A 258 -0.52 7.84 2.59
N ALA A 259 0.46 7.91 1.71
CA ALA A 259 0.30 7.84 0.26
C ALA A 259 1.64 7.47 -0.37
N HIS A 260 1.63 7.08 -1.63
CA HIS A 260 2.82 6.63 -2.32
C HIS A 260 3.73 7.81 -2.69
N TYR A 261 3.18 8.88 -3.27
CA TYR A 261 3.96 10.04 -3.70
C TYR A 261 4.26 11.04 -2.59
N GLY A 262 5.55 11.29 -2.38
CA GLY A 262 6.02 12.42 -1.59
C GLY A 262 5.79 13.78 -2.29
N PRO A 263 5.84 14.89 -1.53
CA PRO A 263 5.70 16.24 -2.06
C PRO A 263 6.82 16.68 -3.02
N TRP A 264 7.92 15.92 -3.10
CA TRP A 264 9.06 16.22 -3.98
C TRP A 264 9.06 15.42 -5.28
N GLU A 265 8.08 14.55 -5.48
CA GLU A 265 7.97 13.73 -6.69
C GLU A 265 7.28 14.51 -7.83
N TRP A 266 7.74 15.74 -8.08
CA TRP A 266 7.16 16.68 -9.06
C TRP A 266 7.15 16.17 -10.51
N ARG A 267 7.83 15.04 -10.77
CA ARG A 267 7.78 14.34 -12.06
C ARG A 267 6.57 13.41 -12.19
N GLU A 268 6.04 12.97 -11.06
CA GLU A 268 4.97 11.98 -10.97
C GLU A 268 3.60 12.64 -10.80
N TRP A 269 3.57 13.83 -10.19
CA TRP A 269 2.36 14.63 -10.01
C TRP A 269 2.66 16.14 -10.04
N ASP A 270 1.66 16.93 -10.46
CA ASP A 270 1.84 18.33 -10.85
C ASP A 270 2.00 19.27 -9.63
N GLU A 271 2.75 20.36 -9.78
CA GLU A 271 2.97 21.39 -8.74
C GLU A 271 1.66 21.94 -8.14
N THR A 272 0.60 22.02 -8.95
CA THR A 272 -0.74 22.43 -8.48
C THR A 272 -1.34 21.42 -7.50
N GLN A 273 -1.12 20.12 -7.72
CA GLN A 273 -1.59 19.06 -6.83
C GLN A 273 -0.87 19.12 -5.48
N ILE A 274 0.46 19.26 -5.52
CA ILE A 274 1.32 19.41 -4.34
C ILE A 274 0.92 20.67 -3.54
N THR A 275 0.68 21.78 -4.22
CA THR A 275 0.23 23.03 -3.59
C THR A 275 -1.14 22.87 -2.93
N ASN A 276 -2.10 22.26 -3.63
CA ASN A 276 -3.45 22.03 -3.08
C ASN A 276 -3.40 21.14 -1.82
N LEU A 277 -2.54 20.10 -1.81
CA LEU A 277 -2.36 19.29 -0.61
C LEU A 277 -1.78 20.13 0.54
N CYS A 278 -0.77 20.97 0.27
CA CYS A 278 -0.18 21.83 1.30
C CYS A 278 -1.22 22.77 1.92
N GLU A 279 -2.08 23.40 1.10
CA GLU A 279 -3.16 24.27 1.57
C GLU A 279 -4.14 23.52 2.49
N VAL A 280 -4.46 22.27 2.18
CA VAL A 280 -5.31 21.42 3.03
C VAL A 280 -4.57 21.00 4.30
N ILE A 281 -3.29 20.63 4.23
CA ILE A 281 -2.48 20.33 5.42
C ILE A 281 -2.45 21.55 6.35
N GLU A 282 -2.27 22.76 5.83
CA GLU A 282 -2.30 23.99 6.61
C GLU A 282 -3.67 24.22 7.29
N GLU A 283 -4.77 23.92 6.60
CA GLU A 283 -6.14 23.99 7.15
C GLU A 283 -6.35 23.02 8.33
N TYR A 284 -5.86 21.78 8.22
CA TYR A 284 -6.02 20.71 9.21
C TYR A 284 -4.81 20.50 10.12
N ARG A 285 -3.83 21.41 10.10
CA ARG A 285 -2.55 21.32 10.83
C ARG A 285 -2.68 21.01 12.33
N PRO A 286 -3.70 21.50 13.07
CA PRO A 286 -3.85 21.14 14.49
C PRO A 286 -4.03 19.63 14.75
N TYR A 287 -4.41 18.86 13.72
CA TYR A 287 -4.68 17.43 13.81
C TYR A 287 -3.60 16.59 13.13
N ILE A 288 -3.04 17.03 12.01
CA ILE A 288 -2.05 16.26 11.23
C ILE A 288 -0.67 16.37 11.88
N ILE A 289 -0.09 15.22 12.23
CA ILE A 289 1.22 15.15 12.89
C ILE A 289 2.31 14.63 11.95
N SER A 290 1.96 13.84 10.96
CA SER A 290 2.95 13.36 9.99
C SER A 290 2.33 12.86 8.69
N TYR A 291 3.20 12.72 7.69
CA TYR A 291 2.88 12.10 6.41
C TYR A 291 3.95 11.07 6.05
N ILE A 292 3.53 9.83 5.81
CA ILE A 292 4.37 8.70 5.40
C ILE A 292 4.23 8.49 3.89
N HIS A 293 5.34 8.35 3.18
CA HIS A 293 5.33 7.99 1.76
C HIS A 293 6.42 7.01 1.34
N GLY A 294 6.32 6.50 0.10
CA GLY A 294 7.30 5.62 -0.56
C GLY A 294 7.81 6.23 -1.87
N HIS A 295 7.80 5.46 -2.96
CA HIS A 295 8.16 5.84 -4.35
C HIS A 295 9.64 6.08 -4.61
N SER A 296 10.33 6.78 -3.70
CA SER A 296 11.70 7.21 -3.99
C SER A 296 12.74 6.11 -3.74
N HIS A 297 12.32 4.92 -3.30
CA HIS A 297 13.19 3.77 -2.98
C HIS A 297 14.33 4.13 -2.00
N SER A 298 14.10 5.10 -1.12
CA SER A 298 15.07 5.61 -0.15
C SER A 298 14.37 5.84 1.18
N THR A 299 15.14 5.86 2.26
CA THR A 299 14.62 6.21 3.59
C THR A 299 15.09 7.60 4.01
N LYS A 300 14.19 8.49 4.45
CA LYS A 300 14.55 9.85 4.89
C LYS A 300 13.46 10.51 5.74
N VAL A 301 13.88 11.33 6.70
CA VAL A 301 13.01 12.28 7.42
C VAL A 301 13.26 13.71 6.94
N TYR A 302 12.21 14.48 6.72
CA TYR A 302 12.28 15.90 6.37
C TYR A 302 10.97 16.61 6.67
N ASP A 303 10.98 17.95 6.69
CA ASP A 303 9.78 18.74 6.92
C ASP A 303 9.21 19.30 5.60
N TRP A 304 7.89 19.36 5.52
CA TRP A 304 7.15 20.02 4.44
C TRP A 304 5.79 20.49 4.96
N CYS A 305 5.37 21.72 4.60
CA CYS A 305 4.12 22.35 5.08
C CYS A 305 3.97 22.32 6.61
N GLU A 306 5.08 22.53 7.34
CA GLU A 306 5.15 22.53 8.80
C GLU A 306 4.70 21.22 9.49
N ILE A 307 4.74 20.10 8.76
CA ILE A 307 4.61 18.75 9.32
C ILE A 307 5.85 17.92 8.97
N THR A 308 6.13 16.90 9.78
CA THR A 308 7.21 15.96 9.50
C THR A 308 6.77 14.89 8.50
N ILE A 309 7.65 14.64 7.53
CA ILE A 309 7.46 13.69 6.45
C ILE A 309 8.45 12.53 6.63
N PHE A 310 7.94 11.31 6.51
CA PHE A 310 8.71 10.09 6.57
C PHE A 310 8.65 9.39 5.21
N ASN A 311 9.74 9.44 4.48
CA ASN A 311 9.95 8.55 3.35
C ASN A 311 10.41 7.20 3.90
N SER A 312 9.51 6.22 3.88
CA SER A 312 9.76 4.89 4.43
C SER A 312 10.58 4.05 3.46
N GLY A 313 11.45 3.21 4.01
CA GLY A 313 12.31 2.36 3.19
C GLY A 313 11.57 1.35 2.34
N SER A 314 12.32 0.73 1.43
CA SER A 314 11.86 -0.35 0.57
C SER A 314 12.73 -1.59 0.73
N PRO A 315 12.27 -2.76 0.27
CA PRO A 315 13.17 -3.88 0.01
C PRO A 315 14.34 -3.46 -0.89
N TYR A 316 15.49 -4.10 -0.72
CA TYR A 316 16.67 -3.81 -1.53
C TYR A 316 16.44 -4.26 -2.98
N HIS A 317 16.82 -3.42 -3.94
CA HIS A 317 16.77 -3.69 -5.36
C HIS A 317 18.20 -3.74 -5.92
N ASP A 318 18.62 -4.90 -6.43
CA ASP A 318 19.96 -5.13 -6.96
C ASP A 318 20.09 -4.71 -8.43
N ASP A 319 19.81 -3.44 -8.72
CA ASP A 319 20.10 -2.87 -10.03
C ASP A 319 20.78 -1.49 -9.97
N ASP A 320 21.44 -1.12 -11.07
CA ASP A 320 22.25 0.11 -11.19
C ASP A 320 21.44 1.40 -10.98
N ILE A 321 20.11 1.38 -11.16
CA ILE A 321 19.25 2.56 -10.98
C ILE A 321 18.86 2.67 -9.51
N HIS A 322 18.45 1.56 -8.91
CA HIS A 322 17.92 1.51 -7.55
C HIS A 322 19.01 1.63 -6.48
N SER A 323 20.21 1.10 -6.76
CA SER A 323 21.40 1.30 -5.92
C SER A 323 21.79 2.76 -5.71
N SER A 324 21.31 3.68 -6.56
CA SER A 324 21.53 5.12 -6.38
C SER A 324 20.67 5.76 -5.27
N TYR A 325 19.57 5.11 -4.87
CA TYR A 325 18.65 5.60 -3.83
C TYR A 325 19.01 5.05 -2.43
N ASN A 326 19.49 3.80 -2.37
CA ASN A 326 20.04 3.15 -1.18
C ASN A 326 21.53 2.83 -1.36
N GLU A 327 22.39 3.84 -1.14
CA GLU A 327 23.83 3.79 -1.40
C GLU A 327 24.59 2.69 -0.63
N ASP A 328 24.02 2.17 0.46
CA ASP A 328 24.61 1.11 1.27
C ASP A 328 24.10 -0.29 0.95
N LEU A 329 23.25 -0.41 -0.08
CA LEU A 329 22.75 -1.67 -0.62
C LEU A 329 21.99 -2.53 0.39
N ARG A 330 21.22 -1.89 1.27
CA ARG A 330 20.42 -2.54 2.32
C ARG A 330 18.94 -2.37 2.04
N GLY A 331 18.15 -3.38 2.40
CA GLY A 331 16.70 -3.27 2.44
C GLY A 331 16.29 -2.60 3.74
N ARG A 332 15.16 -1.89 3.74
CA ARG A 332 14.81 -0.95 4.81
C ARG A 332 13.31 -0.94 5.12
N PHE A 333 13.00 -0.61 6.36
CA PHE A 333 11.68 -0.21 6.82
C PHE A 333 11.83 0.75 8.00
N THR A 334 10.76 1.44 8.37
CA THR A 334 10.76 2.39 9.49
C THR A 334 9.87 1.85 10.61
N LEU A 335 10.41 1.77 11.81
CA LEU A 335 9.66 1.44 13.02
C LEU A 335 9.22 2.74 13.69
N PHE A 336 7.94 2.82 14.04
CA PHE A 336 7.32 3.96 14.69
C PHE A 336 6.80 3.58 16.07
N ARG A 337 6.83 4.54 16.99
CA ARG A 337 6.08 4.49 18.25
C ARG A 337 5.49 5.85 18.57
N ILE A 338 4.19 5.89 18.84
CA ILE A 338 3.47 7.09 19.26
C ILE A 338 2.92 6.84 20.67
N MET A 339 3.39 7.60 21.65
CA MET A 339 3.00 7.44 23.05
C MET A 339 2.43 8.73 23.61
N GLU A 340 1.46 8.61 24.50
CA GLU A 340 0.96 9.72 25.30
C GLU A 340 1.75 9.85 26.61
N ASN A 341 2.12 11.07 26.98
CA ASN A 341 2.79 11.37 28.24
C ASN A 341 1.79 11.77 29.36
N GLU A 342 2.30 12.06 30.56
CA GLU A 342 1.45 12.44 31.71
C GLU A 342 0.61 13.71 31.48
N THR A 343 1.07 14.64 30.61
CA THR A 343 0.35 15.86 30.25
C THR A 343 -0.63 15.67 29.10
N LYS A 344 -0.79 14.43 28.62
CA LYS A 344 -1.60 14.06 27.45
C LYS A 344 -1.02 14.54 26.12
N ASP A 345 0.20 15.07 26.10
CA ASP A 345 0.91 15.36 24.85
C ASP A 345 1.46 14.05 24.25
N LEU A 346 1.67 14.03 22.94
CA LEU A 346 2.21 12.87 22.25
C LEU A 346 3.72 12.97 22.05
N LYS A 347 4.39 11.83 22.10
CA LYS A 347 5.77 11.64 21.67
C LYS A 347 5.76 10.70 20.47
N LEU A 348 6.16 11.19 19.30
CA LEU A 348 6.36 10.39 18.09
C LEU A 348 7.85 10.06 17.97
N ILE A 349 8.16 8.77 17.87
CA ILE A 349 9.49 8.26 17.61
C ILE A 349 9.45 7.48 16.31
N ALA A 350 10.45 7.66 15.46
CA ALA A 350 10.65 6.88 14.26
C ALA A 350 12.12 6.48 14.14
N VAL A 351 12.39 5.22 13.77
CA VAL A 351 13.74 4.68 13.61
C VAL A 351 13.83 3.89 12.31
N ASP A 352 14.93 4.07 11.59
CA ASP A 352 15.25 3.28 10.41
C ASP A 352 15.82 1.92 10.84
N VAL A 353 15.21 0.85 10.33
CA VAL A 353 15.72 -0.51 10.48
C VAL A 353 16.15 -0.98 9.10
N SER A 354 17.39 -1.46 9.00
CA SER A 354 17.97 -1.91 7.74
C SER A 354 18.48 -3.34 7.85
N TRP A 355 18.36 -4.10 6.76
CA TRP A 355 18.82 -5.49 6.67
C TRP A 355 19.70 -5.73 5.44
N SER A 356 20.60 -6.71 5.53
CA SER A 356 21.36 -7.23 4.39
C SER A 356 21.42 -8.75 4.43
N SER A 357 21.16 -9.37 3.29
CA SER A 357 21.17 -10.82 3.11
C SER A 357 22.54 -11.37 2.68
N GLU A 358 23.60 -10.54 2.59
CA GLU A 358 24.91 -10.95 2.07
C GLU A 358 25.48 -12.20 2.79
N ASN A 359 25.22 -12.31 4.10
CA ASN A 359 25.70 -13.41 4.94
C ASN A 359 24.58 -14.26 5.54
N TYR A 360 23.33 -14.07 5.10
CA TYR A 360 22.18 -14.72 5.68
C TYR A 360 22.16 -16.23 5.37
N LEU A 361 21.93 -17.03 6.40
CA LEU A 361 21.68 -18.46 6.35
C LEU A 361 20.20 -18.69 6.65
N GLU A 362 19.50 -19.29 5.69
CA GLU A 362 18.06 -19.52 5.78
C GLU A 362 17.67 -20.26 7.08
N GLY A 363 16.77 -19.64 7.85
CA GLY A 363 16.32 -20.14 9.16
C GLY A 363 17.20 -19.77 10.36
N ASP A 364 18.27 -18.98 10.17
CA ASP A 364 19.12 -18.46 11.24
C ASP A 364 19.13 -16.92 11.21
N ILE A 365 18.15 -16.30 11.88
CA ILE A 365 17.93 -14.85 11.82
C ILE A 365 19.14 -14.03 12.31
N GLU A 366 19.94 -14.57 13.23
CA GLU A 366 21.17 -13.92 13.74
C GLU A 366 22.20 -13.66 12.63
N THR A 367 22.05 -14.32 11.48
CA THR A 367 22.92 -14.13 10.31
C THR A 367 22.36 -13.14 9.29
N LEU A 368 21.10 -12.71 9.44
CA LEU A 368 20.55 -11.58 8.70
C LEU A 368 21.11 -10.32 9.35
N ASP A 369 21.97 -9.59 8.65
CA ASP A 369 22.61 -8.40 9.22
C ASP A 369 21.54 -7.32 9.41
N LEU A 370 20.97 -7.22 10.61
CA LEU A 370 19.93 -6.28 11.02
C LEU A 370 20.53 -5.15 11.86
N GLN A 371 20.12 -3.90 11.58
CA GLN A 371 20.73 -2.72 12.19
C GLN A 371 19.71 -1.59 12.38
N ILE A 372 19.78 -0.93 13.54
CA ILE A 372 19.27 0.42 13.75
C ILE A 372 20.48 1.35 13.82
N LYS A 373 20.54 2.33 12.93
CA LYS A 373 21.64 3.31 12.86
C LYS A 373 21.13 4.68 12.48
N GLU A 374 21.93 5.70 12.77
CA GLU A 374 21.68 7.03 12.23
C GLU A 374 21.67 6.99 10.70
N TRP A 375 20.54 7.38 10.10
CA TRP A 375 20.39 7.35 8.66
C TRP A 375 19.43 8.45 8.21
N LYS A 376 19.90 9.39 7.37
CA LYS A 376 19.06 10.38 6.67
C LYS A 376 17.94 11.03 7.53
N GLY A 377 18.23 11.35 8.79
CA GLY A 377 17.29 11.99 9.74
C GLY A 377 16.73 11.07 10.84
N PHE A 378 17.03 9.77 10.80
CA PHE A 378 16.73 8.81 11.86
C PHE A 378 17.91 8.65 12.85
N PRO A 379 17.66 8.24 14.11
CA PRO A 379 16.34 8.20 14.75
C PRO A 379 15.74 9.60 14.85
N HIS A 380 14.41 9.69 14.77
CA HIS A 380 13.67 10.94 14.85
C HIS A 380 12.74 10.92 16.05
N GLU A 381 12.67 12.05 16.76
CA GLU A 381 11.78 12.25 17.89
C GLU A 381 11.08 13.61 17.76
N GLU A 382 9.76 13.62 17.95
CA GLU A 382 8.95 14.82 18.00
C GLU A 382 8.01 14.79 19.21
N ASN A 383 7.91 15.91 19.93
CA ASN A 383 6.92 16.11 20.98
C ASN A 383 5.79 16.98 20.44
N ILE A 384 4.58 16.42 20.40
CA ILE A 384 3.39 17.01 19.81
C ILE A 384 2.44 17.42 20.92
N THR A 385 2.17 18.71 21.03
CA THR A 385 1.18 19.22 21.99
C THR A 385 -0.23 18.85 21.56
N ASN A 386 -1.02 18.31 22.49
CA ASN A 386 -2.37 17.85 22.18
C ASN A 386 -3.39 18.98 22.07
#